data_AF-A0AA90ZXD8-F1
#
_entry.id   AF-A0AA90ZXD8-F1
#
_cell.length_a   1.000
_cell.length_b   1.000
_cell.length_c   1.000
_cell.angle_alpha   90.00
_cell.angle_beta   90.00
_cell.angle_gamma   90.00
#
_symmetry.space_group_name_H-M   'P 1'
#
loop_
_entity.id
_entity.type
_entity.pdbx_description
1 polymer ?
#
loop_
_entity_poly.entity_id
_entity_poly.type
_entity_poly.pdbx_seq_one_letter_code
_entity_poly.pdbx_strand_id
1 'polypeptide(L)'
;MKVVSFFSGCGGLDLGFEQAGFEVVWANDNDPAVSETYQLNHPNTYLCKKDMRELTMEEIPECDGFIGGPPCQSWSEGGKQLGLDDERGKMFLTYIDFIQSKQPKFFVIENVKGILGDKHFQTFMKMLDQLKNAGYVVHYQLMNAMDYHVPQERYRVFVVGIRRDIDVNYQFPQPDNSCFIALRQAIGDITEEPRKYTSERVDTRYDKWLNHDVYMGPFDERFMARNRVRGWNEISYTMQAKARNCPLHPQAPKMVYVSRNKQIFRPGYEHLYRRFSVRECARIQTFPDGFRFIYHDVCDGYKMVGNAVPPRLGRAIALSVKEAFSHYNHETCSVLVATYRDEKQLRMTLENKLYYVRAGIRTGAMQFSLGMKAPRYLFLHKKDSFILFLLKEVEPRLVSASYLQNLGFNPSGEQYWTFELLDIETVERTEYVRKIVANHGGMKMKPYIIRYRK
;
A
#
# COMPACT_ATOMS: atom_id res chain seq x y z
N MET A 1 9.65 -15.10 -10.72
CA MET A 1 8.34 -14.76 -11.32
C MET A 1 8.54 -13.53 -12.17
N LYS A 2 8.02 -13.54 -13.39
CA LYS A 2 8.08 -12.41 -14.33
C LYS A 2 6.93 -11.44 -14.04
N VAL A 3 7.21 -10.15 -14.00
CA VAL A 3 6.19 -9.12 -13.76
C VAL A 3 6.24 -8.04 -14.82
N VAL A 4 5.09 -7.42 -15.07
CA VAL A 4 4.97 -6.23 -15.91
C VAL A 4 4.52 -5.04 -15.07
N SER A 5 5.09 -3.87 -15.34
CA SER A 5 4.89 -2.65 -14.56
C SER A 5 4.09 -1.62 -15.34
N PHE A 6 3.00 -1.12 -14.79
CA PHE A 6 2.20 -0.05 -15.38
C PHE A 6 2.34 1.23 -14.56
N PHE A 7 2.35 2.38 -15.22
CA PHE A 7 2.58 3.68 -14.58
C PHE A 7 3.91 3.69 -13.80
N SER A 8 4.95 3.13 -14.42
CA SER A 8 6.20 2.79 -13.76
C SER A 8 6.98 4.01 -13.21
N GLY A 9 6.75 5.19 -13.77
CA GLY A 9 7.45 6.41 -13.40
C GLY A 9 8.96 6.24 -13.53
N CYS A 10 9.70 6.56 -12.46
CA CYS A 10 11.14 6.27 -12.40
C CYS A 10 11.46 4.85 -11.88
N GLY A 11 10.51 3.94 -11.71
CA GLY A 11 10.78 2.55 -11.35
C GLY A 11 10.99 2.27 -9.86
N GLY A 12 10.45 3.10 -8.97
CA GLY A 12 10.59 2.88 -7.52
C GLY A 12 9.93 1.60 -7.00
N LEU A 13 8.75 1.23 -7.55
CA LEU A 13 8.08 -0.03 -7.21
C LEU A 13 8.83 -1.22 -7.83
N ASP A 14 9.21 -1.08 -9.09
CA ASP A 14 9.98 -2.02 -9.91
C ASP A 14 11.26 -2.42 -9.19
N LEU A 15 12.05 -1.44 -8.74
CA LEU A 15 13.28 -1.67 -7.98
C LEU A 15 13.04 -2.47 -6.69
N GLY A 16 11.93 -2.22 -6.00
CA GLY A 16 11.55 -3.00 -4.82
C GLY A 16 11.25 -4.47 -5.16
N PHE A 17 10.56 -4.71 -6.27
CA PHE A 17 10.26 -6.06 -6.77
C PHE A 17 11.52 -6.79 -7.25
N GLU A 18 12.40 -6.13 -7.97
CA GLU A 18 13.71 -6.66 -8.39
C GLU A 18 14.55 -7.07 -7.17
N GLN A 19 14.61 -6.21 -6.14
CA GLN A 19 15.32 -6.51 -4.88
C GLN A 19 14.71 -7.68 -4.08
N ALA A 20 13.47 -8.09 -4.36
CA ALA A 20 12.84 -9.28 -3.81
C ALA A 20 13.04 -10.53 -4.70
N GLY A 21 13.65 -10.37 -5.88
CA GLY A 21 13.94 -11.43 -6.84
C GLY A 21 12.84 -11.67 -7.87
N PHE A 22 11.97 -10.68 -8.12
CA PHE A 22 11.10 -10.69 -9.30
C PHE A 22 11.88 -10.18 -10.52
N GLU A 23 11.46 -10.60 -11.71
CA GLU A 23 12.02 -10.15 -12.97
C GLU A 23 11.02 -9.20 -13.63
N VAL A 24 11.28 -7.90 -13.61
CA VAL A 24 10.45 -6.90 -14.31
C VAL A 24 10.84 -6.96 -15.78
N VAL A 25 10.00 -7.55 -16.63
CA VAL A 25 10.35 -7.80 -18.04
C VAL A 25 9.88 -6.69 -18.98
N TRP A 26 8.86 -5.95 -18.55
CA TRP A 26 8.21 -4.91 -19.35
C TRP A 26 7.62 -3.86 -18.43
N ALA A 27 7.69 -2.60 -18.85
CA ALA A 27 7.11 -1.48 -18.16
C ALA A 27 6.38 -0.53 -19.11
N ASN A 28 5.39 0.19 -18.60
CA ASN A 28 4.70 1.26 -19.32
C ASN A 28 4.71 2.55 -18.52
N ASP A 29 5.12 3.63 -19.19
CA ASP A 29 4.92 5.00 -18.74
C ASP A 29 5.00 5.94 -19.95
N ASN A 30 4.03 6.83 -20.09
CA ASN A 30 3.96 7.76 -21.22
C ASN A 30 4.59 9.13 -20.93
N ASP A 31 5.13 9.35 -19.73
CA ASP A 31 5.80 10.61 -19.40
C ASP A 31 7.22 10.63 -20.01
N PRO A 32 7.49 11.47 -21.03
CA PRO A 32 8.82 11.51 -21.64
C PRO A 32 9.91 11.91 -20.64
N ALA A 33 9.57 12.61 -19.55
CA ALA A 33 10.53 13.06 -18.54
C ALA A 33 11.10 11.91 -17.69
N VAL A 34 10.43 10.74 -17.64
CA VAL A 34 10.90 9.61 -16.83
C VAL A 34 11.63 8.55 -17.66
N SER A 35 11.43 8.54 -18.98
CA SER A 35 11.86 7.44 -19.84
C SER A 35 13.37 7.18 -19.81
N GLU A 36 14.19 8.22 -19.87
CA GLU A 36 15.65 8.06 -19.85
C GLU A 36 16.14 7.59 -18.48
N THR A 37 15.57 8.15 -17.41
CA THR A 37 15.82 7.71 -16.03
C THR A 37 15.47 6.24 -15.86
N TYR A 38 14.28 5.82 -16.29
CA TYR A 38 13.84 4.45 -16.13
C TYR A 38 14.78 3.48 -16.86
N GLN A 39 15.02 3.71 -18.16
CA GLN A 39 15.83 2.79 -18.98
C GLN A 39 17.28 2.68 -18.49
N LEU A 40 17.85 3.76 -17.96
CA LEU A 40 19.20 3.75 -17.40
C LEU A 40 19.32 2.84 -16.17
N ASN A 41 18.32 2.88 -15.28
CA ASN A 41 18.36 2.14 -14.01
C ASN A 41 17.76 0.73 -14.13
N HIS A 42 16.93 0.48 -15.14
CA HIS A 42 16.29 -0.81 -15.44
C HIS A 42 16.69 -1.29 -16.85
N PRO A 43 17.98 -1.56 -17.12
CA PRO A 43 18.48 -1.85 -18.46
C PRO A 43 17.92 -3.13 -19.08
N ASN A 44 17.44 -4.06 -18.25
CA ASN A 44 16.87 -5.34 -18.69
C ASN A 44 15.35 -5.28 -18.92
N THR A 45 14.72 -4.13 -18.72
CA THR A 45 13.27 -3.95 -18.83
C THR A 45 12.94 -3.19 -20.10
N TYR A 46 12.03 -3.70 -20.92
CA TYR A 46 11.51 -2.93 -22.06
C TYR A 46 10.51 -1.87 -21.59
N LEU A 47 10.76 -0.59 -21.89
CA LEU A 47 9.84 0.50 -21.58
C LEU A 47 8.95 0.86 -22.78
N CYS A 48 7.67 0.53 -22.68
CA CYS A 48 6.63 0.99 -23.61
C CYS A 48 6.17 2.40 -23.26
N LYS A 49 6.39 3.35 -24.17
CA LYS A 49 6.09 4.78 -23.95
C LYS A 49 4.70 5.23 -24.39
N LYS A 50 3.85 4.30 -24.82
CA LYS A 50 2.49 4.61 -25.28
C LYS A 50 1.60 5.01 -24.12
N ASP A 51 0.58 5.83 -24.40
CA ASP A 51 -0.53 5.97 -23.46
C ASP A 51 -1.20 4.61 -23.27
N MET A 52 -1.48 4.24 -22.02
CA MET A 52 -2.07 2.95 -21.70
C MET A 52 -3.38 2.68 -22.46
N ARG A 53 -4.15 3.73 -22.76
CA ARG A 53 -5.43 3.64 -23.48
C ARG A 53 -5.26 3.23 -24.94
N GLU A 54 -4.05 3.34 -25.48
CA GLU A 54 -3.69 2.98 -26.85
C GLU A 54 -3.01 1.60 -26.93
N LEU A 55 -2.77 0.95 -25.78
CA LEU A 55 -2.16 -0.37 -25.74
C LEU A 55 -3.14 -1.46 -26.15
N THR A 56 -2.65 -2.39 -26.95
CA THR A 56 -3.32 -3.65 -27.26
C THR A 56 -2.82 -4.78 -26.36
N MET A 57 -3.60 -5.86 -26.23
CA MET A 57 -3.25 -6.98 -25.35
C MET A 57 -2.00 -7.73 -25.83
N GLU A 58 -1.76 -7.71 -27.14
CA GLU A 58 -0.63 -8.36 -27.81
C GLU A 58 0.70 -7.66 -27.48
N GLU A 59 0.67 -6.37 -27.13
CA GLU A 59 1.85 -5.59 -26.74
C GLU A 59 2.29 -5.85 -25.30
N ILE A 60 1.39 -6.41 -24.48
CA ILE A 60 1.67 -6.77 -23.08
C ILE A 60 2.16 -8.23 -23.08
N PRO A 61 3.42 -8.49 -22.70
CA PRO A 61 3.96 -9.84 -22.72
C PRO A 61 3.33 -10.73 -21.65
N GLU A 62 3.42 -12.04 -21.86
CA GLU A 62 3.02 -13.02 -20.85
C GLU A 62 3.87 -12.88 -19.59
N CYS A 63 3.21 -12.92 -18.42
CA CYS A 63 3.85 -12.72 -17.13
C CYS A 63 3.08 -13.41 -16.00
N ASP A 64 3.71 -13.47 -14.83
CA ASP A 64 3.10 -14.00 -13.62
C ASP A 64 2.31 -12.92 -12.85
N GLY A 65 2.68 -11.64 -12.96
CA GLY A 65 2.10 -10.60 -12.11
C GLY A 65 2.10 -9.21 -12.73
N PHE A 66 1.07 -8.44 -12.40
CA PHE A 66 0.97 -7.02 -12.75
C PHE A 66 1.30 -6.16 -11.54
N ILE A 67 2.10 -5.10 -11.72
CA ILE A 67 2.35 -4.10 -10.68
C ILE A 67 2.11 -2.70 -11.24
N GLY A 68 1.61 -1.76 -10.45
CA GLY A 68 1.47 -0.38 -10.92
C GLY A 68 0.72 0.56 -10.00
N GLY A 69 0.85 1.85 -10.27
CA GLY A 69 0.20 2.93 -9.51
C GLY A 69 -0.63 3.83 -10.43
N PRO A 70 -1.84 3.43 -10.87
CA PRO A 70 -2.68 4.24 -11.75
C PRO A 70 -2.94 5.63 -11.14
N PRO A 71 -2.90 6.69 -11.96
CA PRO A 71 -2.87 8.06 -11.48
C PRO A 71 -4.10 8.40 -10.62
N CYS A 72 -3.81 8.93 -9.44
CA CYS A 72 -4.82 9.27 -8.43
C CYS A 72 -5.37 10.71 -8.53
N GLN A 73 -4.93 11.52 -9.51
CA GLN A 73 -5.18 12.96 -9.49
C GLN A 73 -6.67 13.36 -9.61
N SER A 74 -7.53 12.48 -10.12
CA SER A 74 -9.00 12.58 -10.11
C SER A 74 -9.60 12.44 -8.69
N TRP A 75 -8.84 11.87 -7.75
CA TRP A 75 -9.26 11.47 -6.38
C TRP A 75 -8.55 12.30 -5.29
N SER A 76 -7.93 13.43 -5.66
CA SER A 76 -7.25 14.37 -4.75
C SER A 76 -8.05 15.65 -4.56
N GLU A 77 -7.89 16.32 -3.40
CA GLU A 77 -8.59 17.58 -3.05
C GLU A 77 -8.39 18.73 -4.06
N GLY A 78 -7.46 18.63 -5.01
CA GLY A 78 -7.07 19.70 -5.93
C GLY A 78 -7.48 19.52 -7.41
N GLY A 79 -8.24 18.49 -7.77
CA GLY A 79 -8.72 18.25 -9.15
C GLY A 79 -10.21 18.59 -9.34
N LYS A 80 -10.65 18.82 -10.59
CA LYS A 80 -12.04 19.21 -10.98
C LYS A 80 -13.14 18.12 -10.77
N GLN A 81 -12.91 17.14 -9.89
CA GLN A 81 -13.96 16.32 -9.26
C GLN A 81 -14.98 15.63 -10.21
N LEU A 82 -14.53 14.87 -11.21
CA LEU A 82 -15.43 14.15 -12.13
C LEU A 82 -15.52 12.62 -11.88
N GLY A 83 -14.77 12.06 -10.92
CA GLY A 83 -14.89 10.62 -10.59
C GLY A 83 -14.55 9.70 -11.77
N LEU A 84 -15.46 8.77 -12.11
CA LEU A 84 -15.35 7.85 -13.27
C LEU A 84 -15.58 8.54 -14.62
N ASP A 85 -16.16 9.74 -14.63
CA ASP A 85 -16.40 10.53 -15.85
C ASP A 85 -15.17 11.37 -16.25
N ASP A 86 -14.10 11.34 -15.43
CA ASP A 86 -12.79 11.90 -15.74
C ASP A 86 -12.00 10.93 -16.64
N GLU A 87 -11.32 11.44 -17.67
CA GLU A 87 -10.39 10.68 -18.53
C GLU A 87 -9.38 9.83 -17.72
N ARG A 88 -9.03 10.28 -16.52
CA ARG A 88 -8.13 9.56 -15.60
C ARG A 88 -8.81 8.44 -14.82
N GLY A 89 -10.11 8.54 -14.56
CA GLY A 89 -10.92 7.43 -14.03
C GLY A 89 -10.99 6.27 -15.03
N LYS A 90 -11.02 6.58 -16.33
CA LYS A 90 -10.94 5.59 -17.41
C LYS A 90 -9.65 4.78 -17.39
N MET A 91 -8.50 5.38 -17.03
CA MET A 91 -7.22 4.64 -16.97
C MET A 91 -7.24 3.51 -15.94
N PHE A 92 -7.94 3.68 -14.81
CA PHE A 92 -8.07 2.60 -13.84
C PHE A 92 -8.96 1.48 -14.39
N LEU A 93 -10.05 1.81 -15.08
CA LEU A 93 -10.91 0.82 -15.74
C LEU A 93 -10.12 0.05 -16.80
N THR A 94 -9.36 0.72 -17.65
CA THR A 94 -8.46 0.09 -18.63
C THR A 94 -7.48 -0.87 -17.94
N TYR A 95 -6.95 -0.51 -16.76
CA TYR A 95 -6.08 -1.41 -16.02
C TYR A 95 -6.80 -2.66 -15.49
N ILE A 96 -8.03 -2.51 -15.00
CA ILE A 96 -8.88 -3.65 -14.62
C ILE A 96 -9.16 -4.52 -15.84
N ASP A 97 -9.45 -3.94 -17.00
CA ASP A 97 -9.70 -4.68 -18.24
C ASP A 97 -8.47 -5.51 -18.64
N PHE A 98 -7.26 -4.94 -18.53
CA PHE A 98 -6.02 -5.68 -18.78
C PHE A 98 -5.83 -6.84 -17.79
N ILE A 99 -6.10 -6.63 -16.50
CA ILE A 99 -6.06 -7.69 -15.47
C ILE A 99 -7.08 -8.79 -15.79
N GLN A 100 -8.29 -8.41 -16.23
CA GLN A 100 -9.37 -9.32 -16.57
C GLN A 100 -9.05 -10.15 -17.81
N SER A 101 -8.43 -9.56 -18.83
CA SER A 101 -8.07 -10.27 -20.07
C SER A 101 -6.82 -11.12 -19.94
N LYS A 102 -5.76 -10.61 -19.31
CA LYS A 102 -4.48 -11.32 -19.18
C LYS A 102 -4.42 -12.31 -18.02
N GLN A 103 -5.32 -12.18 -17.04
CA GLN A 103 -5.41 -13.09 -15.90
C GLN A 103 -4.06 -13.41 -15.23
N PRO A 104 -3.20 -12.42 -14.87
CA PRO A 104 -1.96 -12.71 -14.13
C PRO A 104 -2.24 -13.47 -12.83
N LYS A 105 -1.26 -14.21 -12.32
CA LYS A 105 -1.40 -14.96 -11.06
C LYS A 105 -1.66 -14.03 -9.87
N PHE A 106 -1.11 -12.83 -9.92
CA PHE A 106 -1.38 -11.78 -8.95
C PHE A 106 -1.32 -10.39 -9.58
N PHE A 107 -1.86 -9.39 -8.88
CA PHE A 107 -1.60 -8.00 -9.18
C PHE A 107 -1.31 -7.20 -7.91
N VAL A 108 -0.58 -6.08 -8.06
CA VAL A 108 -0.37 -5.07 -7.01
C VAL A 108 -0.70 -3.69 -7.56
N ILE A 109 -1.62 -3.01 -6.89
CA ILE A 109 -2.02 -1.63 -7.20
C ILE A 109 -1.62 -0.74 -6.03
N GLU A 110 -0.83 0.30 -6.31
CA GLU A 110 -0.56 1.37 -5.34
C GLU A 110 -1.50 2.55 -5.56
N ASN A 111 -1.89 3.20 -4.46
CA ASN A 111 -2.62 4.46 -4.51
C ASN A 111 -2.38 5.34 -3.27
N VAL A 112 -2.79 6.61 -3.33
CA VAL A 112 -2.65 7.54 -2.21
C VAL A 112 -3.75 7.32 -1.16
N LYS A 113 -3.47 7.64 0.11
CA LYS A 113 -4.43 7.52 1.24
C LYS A 113 -5.81 8.14 0.97
N GLY A 114 -5.87 9.20 0.16
CA GLY A 114 -7.11 9.92 -0.17
C GLY A 114 -8.20 9.06 -0.82
N ILE A 115 -7.84 7.94 -1.47
CA ILE A 115 -8.80 7.02 -2.08
C ILE A 115 -9.74 6.36 -1.06
N LEU A 116 -9.31 6.27 0.21
CA LEU A 116 -10.12 5.75 1.32
C LEU A 116 -11.00 6.82 1.99
N GLY A 117 -10.95 8.07 1.55
CA GLY A 117 -11.79 9.13 2.09
C GLY A 117 -13.26 8.97 1.69
N ASP A 118 -14.18 9.50 2.51
CA ASP A 118 -15.64 9.33 2.35
C ASP A 118 -16.14 9.63 0.93
N LYS A 119 -15.55 10.64 0.28
CA LYS A 119 -15.90 11.06 -1.09
C LYS A 119 -15.63 10.01 -2.16
N HIS A 120 -14.67 9.11 -1.94
CA HIS A 120 -14.13 8.20 -2.96
C HIS A 120 -14.27 6.74 -2.58
N PHE A 121 -14.56 6.45 -1.31
CA PHE A 121 -14.63 5.10 -0.77
C PHE A 121 -15.63 4.20 -1.52
N GLN A 122 -16.81 4.72 -1.89
CA GLN A 122 -17.79 3.94 -2.65
C GLN A 122 -17.28 3.54 -4.04
N THR A 123 -16.58 4.44 -4.73
CA THR A 123 -16.00 4.12 -6.03
C THR A 123 -14.86 3.12 -5.90
N PHE A 124 -14.00 3.31 -4.89
CA PHE A 124 -12.94 2.36 -4.57
C PHE A 124 -13.51 0.94 -4.33
N MET A 125 -14.59 0.81 -3.55
CA MET A 125 -15.23 -0.48 -3.31
C MET A 125 -15.81 -1.11 -4.59
N LYS A 126 -16.41 -0.31 -5.49
CA LYS A 126 -16.85 -0.81 -6.81
C LYS A 126 -15.68 -1.34 -7.65
N MET A 127 -14.54 -0.67 -7.60
CA MET A 127 -13.33 -1.10 -8.32
C MET A 127 -12.78 -2.43 -7.75
N LEU A 128 -12.78 -2.58 -6.42
CA LEU A 128 -12.40 -3.86 -5.79
C LEU A 128 -13.37 -4.98 -6.17
N ASP A 129 -14.67 -4.67 -6.29
CA ASP A 129 -15.67 -5.65 -6.74
C ASP A 129 -15.47 -6.07 -8.20
N GLN A 130 -15.10 -5.14 -9.10
CA GLN A 130 -14.73 -5.49 -10.47
C GLN A 130 -13.52 -6.42 -10.53
N LEU A 131 -12.46 -6.15 -9.75
CA LEU A 131 -11.29 -7.03 -9.67
C LEU A 131 -11.65 -8.41 -9.09
N LYS A 132 -12.54 -8.45 -8.10
CA LYS A 132 -13.11 -9.70 -7.61
C LYS A 132 -13.87 -10.43 -8.73
N ASN A 133 -14.77 -9.75 -9.44
CA ASN A 133 -15.56 -10.34 -10.51
C ASN A 133 -14.68 -10.81 -11.69
N ALA A 134 -13.53 -10.17 -11.89
CA ALA A 134 -12.48 -10.58 -12.82
C ALA A 134 -11.73 -11.86 -12.40
N GLY A 135 -12.10 -12.51 -11.29
CA GLY A 135 -11.55 -13.80 -10.91
C GLY A 135 -10.52 -13.77 -9.79
N TYR A 136 -10.44 -12.70 -9.01
CA TYR A 136 -9.42 -12.56 -7.96
C TYR A 136 -10.00 -12.61 -6.54
N VAL A 137 -9.13 -12.99 -5.60
CA VAL A 137 -9.25 -12.69 -4.17
C VAL A 137 -8.50 -11.39 -3.91
N VAL A 138 -9.20 -10.35 -3.48
CA VAL A 138 -8.68 -8.98 -3.42
C VAL A 138 -8.49 -8.54 -1.97
N HIS A 139 -7.26 -8.14 -1.66
CA HIS A 139 -6.82 -7.62 -0.37
C HIS A 139 -6.46 -6.15 -0.51
N TYR A 140 -6.74 -5.31 0.50
CA TYR A 140 -6.23 -3.94 0.53
C TYR A 140 -5.81 -3.50 1.93
N GLN A 141 -4.78 -2.65 2.02
CA GLN A 141 -4.30 -2.13 3.29
C GLN A 141 -3.72 -0.72 3.15
N LEU A 142 -4.04 0.15 4.13
CA LEU A 142 -3.35 1.41 4.32
C LEU A 142 -2.05 1.15 5.08
N MET A 143 -0.92 1.52 4.49
CA MET A 143 0.42 1.27 5.03
C MET A 143 1.16 2.60 5.19
N ASN A 144 1.96 2.71 6.25
CA ASN A 144 2.89 3.82 6.42
C ASN A 144 4.30 3.34 6.07
N ALA A 145 4.99 4.05 5.19
CA ALA A 145 6.33 3.68 4.76
C ALA A 145 7.34 3.59 5.92
N MET A 146 7.12 4.36 7.00
CA MET A 146 8.01 4.33 8.17
C MET A 146 8.08 2.97 8.85
N ASP A 147 6.99 2.20 8.80
CA ASP A 147 6.89 0.86 9.40
C ASP A 147 7.71 -0.18 8.61
N TYR A 148 8.32 0.23 7.49
CA TYR A 148 9.15 -0.58 6.60
C TYR A 148 10.53 0.06 6.38
N HIS A 149 11.04 0.73 7.42
CA HIS A 149 12.34 1.39 7.46
C HIS A 149 12.58 2.42 6.35
N VAL A 150 11.52 3.12 5.92
CA VAL A 150 11.64 4.32 5.09
C VAL A 150 11.68 5.53 6.03
N PRO A 151 12.68 6.43 5.93
CA PRO A 151 12.84 7.60 6.83
C PRO A 151 11.83 8.72 6.54
N GLN A 152 10.57 8.36 6.33
CA GLN A 152 9.48 9.27 6.02
C GLN A 152 8.12 8.74 6.48
N GLU A 153 7.29 9.64 7.01
CA GLU A 153 5.86 9.37 7.17
C GLU A 153 5.16 9.51 5.79
N ARG A 154 4.83 8.38 5.15
CA ARG A 154 4.16 8.33 3.84
C ARG A 154 3.12 7.22 3.84
N TYR A 155 1.85 7.63 3.87
CA TYR A 155 0.72 6.70 3.81
C TYR A 155 0.36 6.37 2.36
N ARG A 156 0.25 5.07 2.06
CA ARG A 156 -0.19 4.52 0.78
C ARG A 156 -1.14 3.36 0.96
N VAL A 157 -2.08 3.24 0.04
CA VAL A 157 -3.01 2.14 -0.03
C VAL A 157 -2.46 1.17 -1.05
N PHE A 158 -2.28 -0.08 -0.65
CA PHE A 158 -1.95 -1.15 -1.57
C PHE A 158 -3.17 -2.04 -1.73
N VAL A 159 -3.46 -2.44 -2.96
CA VAL A 159 -4.41 -3.51 -3.29
C VAL A 159 -3.61 -4.65 -3.88
N VAL A 160 -3.74 -5.85 -3.33
CA VAL A 160 -3.12 -7.06 -3.85
C VAL A 160 -4.23 -8.05 -4.19
N GLY A 161 -4.25 -8.48 -5.45
CA GLY A 161 -5.15 -9.53 -5.89
C GLY A 161 -4.39 -10.81 -6.19
N ILE A 162 -4.93 -11.94 -5.75
CA ILE A 162 -4.46 -13.28 -6.10
C ILE A 162 -5.55 -13.95 -6.95
N ARG A 163 -5.19 -14.56 -8.08
CA ARG A 163 -6.17 -15.23 -8.93
C ARG A 163 -6.85 -16.38 -8.17
N ARG A 164 -8.17 -16.49 -8.24
CA ARG A 164 -9.00 -17.32 -7.32
C ARG A 164 -8.73 -18.82 -7.43
N ASP A 165 -8.26 -19.29 -8.58
CA ASP A 165 -7.84 -20.68 -8.81
C ASP A 165 -6.53 -21.03 -8.09
N ILE A 166 -5.78 -20.02 -7.63
CA ILE A 166 -4.51 -20.18 -6.92
C ILE A 166 -4.78 -20.17 -5.42
N ASP A 167 -4.71 -21.34 -4.80
CA ASP A 167 -4.92 -21.48 -3.35
C ASP A 167 -3.69 -21.05 -2.54
N VAL A 168 -3.45 -19.74 -2.47
CA VAL A 168 -2.45 -19.15 -1.57
C VAL A 168 -3.12 -18.24 -0.56
N ASN A 169 -2.49 -18.12 0.62
CA ASN A 169 -2.91 -17.19 1.64
C ASN A 169 -2.04 -15.94 1.59
N TYR A 170 -2.52 -14.89 0.94
CA TYR A 170 -1.82 -13.62 0.98
C TYR A 170 -2.10 -12.88 2.28
N GLN A 171 -1.04 -12.37 2.90
CA GLN A 171 -1.09 -11.39 3.98
C GLN A 171 -0.17 -10.24 3.62
N PHE A 172 -0.54 -9.02 3.99
CA PHE A 172 0.37 -7.90 3.91
C PHE A 172 1.54 -8.10 4.88
N PRO A 173 2.73 -7.54 4.55
CA PRO A 173 3.87 -7.62 5.45
C PRO A 173 3.49 -6.96 6.78
N GLN A 174 3.99 -7.52 7.88
CA GLN A 174 3.75 -6.93 9.19
C GLN A 174 4.61 -5.67 9.37
N PRO A 175 4.07 -4.61 10.01
CA PRO A 175 4.84 -3.42 10.31
C PRO A 175 5.96 -3.75 11.32
N ASP A 176 7.16 -3.25 11.07
CA ASP A 176 8.25 -3.26 12.05
C ASP A 176 8.23 -1.97 12.87
N ASN A 177 7.75 -2.08 14.10
CA ASN A 177 7.66 -0.96 15.05
C ASN A 177 8.88 -0.86 15.98
N SER A 178 9.92 -1.67 15.76
CA SER A 178 11.09 -1.72 16.66
C SER A 178 11.90 -0.42 16.64
N CYS A 179 12.06 0.20 15.46
CA CYS A 179 12.72 1.50 15.31
C CYS A 179 12.39 2.18 13.97
N PHE A 180 12.35 3.51 13.96
CA PHE A 180 12.30 4.29 12.73
C PHE A 180 13.69 4.74 12.31
N ILE A 181 13.89 4.97 11.00
CA ILE A 181 15.13 5.54 10.47
C ILE A 181 15.03 7.07 10.53
N ALA A 182 15.88 7.69 11.34
CA ALA A 182 15.93 9.14 11.49
C ALA A 182 16.63 9.82 10.30
N LEU A 183 16.36 11.12 10.08
CA LEU A 183 17.03 11.92 9.06
C LEU A 183 18.55 11.88 9.17
N ARG A 184 19.10 11.86 10.40
CA ARG A 184 20.56 11.73 10.63
C ARG A 184 21.13 10.45 10.03
N GLN A 185 20.43 9.34 10.15
CA GLN A 185 20.87 8.07 9.58
C GLN A 185 20.70 8.03 8.06
N ALA A 186 19.66 8.69 7.53
CA ALA A 186 19.34 8.67 6.11
C ALA A 186 20.24 9.57 5.25
N ILE A 187 20.56 10.77 5.74
CA ILE A 187 21.23 11.81 4.94
C ILE A 187 22.36 12.55 5.70
N GLY A 188 22.69 12.14 6.93
CA GLY A 188 23.66 12.88 7.78
C GLY A 188 25.11 12.84 7.29
N ASP A 189 25.42 11.98 6.32
CA ASP A 189 26.72 11.86 5.61
C ASP A 189 26.81 12.75 4.37
N ILE A 190 25.69 13.34 3.92
CA ILE A 190 25.66 14.33 2.85
C ILE A 190 25.96 15.69 3.49
N THR A 191 27.24 16.06 3.53
CA THR A 191 27.71 17.29 4.19
C THR A 191 28.03 18.42 3.20
N GLU A 192 28.12 18.10 1.93
CA GLU A 192 28.38 19.05 0.85
C GLU A 192 27.19 20.00 0.62
N GLU A 193 27.45 21.20 0.12
CA GLU A 193 26.39 22.13 -0.28
C GLU A 193 25.75 21.66 -1.61
N PRO A 194 24.40 21.65 -1.71
CA PRO A 194 23.73 21.29 -2.94
C PRO A 194 23.89 22.36 -4.01
N ARG A 195 23.88 21.92 -5.27
CA ARG A 195 23.84 22.82 -6.44
C ARG A 195 22.45 23.46 -6.53
N LYS A 196 22.40 24.77 -6.77
CA LYS A 196 21.20 25.60 -6.62
C LYS A 196 20.61 25.91 -8.00
N TYR A 197 19.34 25.58 -8.20
CA TYR A 197 18.62 25.81 -9.45
C TYR A 197 17.26 26.45 -9.19
N THR A 198 16.84 27.35 -10.06
CA THR A 198 15.49 27.97 -10.04
C THR A 198 14.73 27.66 -11.32
N SER A 199 15.33 27.95 -12.47
CA SER A 199 14.75 27.73 -13.80
C SER A 199 15.81 27.41 -14.87
N GLU A 200 17.07 27.39 -14.48
CA GLU A 200 18.20 27.09 -15.34
C GLU A 200 18.26 25.60 -15.64
N ARG A 201 18.84 25.26 -16.80
CA ARG A 201 19.12 23.87 -17.15
C ARG A 201 20.13 23.27 -16.17
N VAL A 202 19.83 22.08 -15.67
CA VAL A 202 20.69 21.36 -14.73
C VAL A 202 21.99 20.89 -15.40
N ASP A 203 23.11 21.03 -14.69
CA ASP A 203 24.40 20.47 -15.08
C ASP A 203 24.43 18.97 -14.74
N THR A 204 24.71 18.14 -15.74
CA THR A 204 24.72 16.68 -15.61
C THR A 204 26.07 16.12 -15.13
N ARG A 205 27.07 16.98 -14.87
CA ARG A 205 28.33 16.61 -14.22
C ARG A 205 28.16 16.69 -12.71
N TYR A 206 28.34 15.56 -12.03
CA TYR A 206 28.20 15.49 -10.59
C TYR A 206 29.57 15.45 -9.92
N ASP A 207 29.64 16.02 -8.72
CA ASP A 207 30.79 15.87 -7.82
C ASP A 207 30.65 14.55 -7.05
N LYS A 208 30.71 14.59 -5.72
CA LYS A 208 30.58 13.41 -4.85
C LYS A 208 29.22 12.72 -4.94
N TRP A 209 28.14 13.50 -5.05
CA TRP A 209 26.77 12.99 -4.97
C TRP A 209 26.01 13.23 -6.27
N LEU A 210 25.53 12.14 -6.89
CA LEU A 210 24.62 12.21 -8.03
C LEU A 210 23.35 12.98 -7.64
N ASN A 211 22.88 13.90 -8.47
CA ASN A 211 21.60 14.61 -8.27
C ASN A 211 21.49 15.42 -6.97
N HIS A 212 22.60 15.90 -6.39
CA HIS A 212 22.57 16.75 -5.20
C HIS A 212 22.20 18.21 -5.56
N ASP A 213 20.98 18.35 -6.09
CA ASP A 213 20.44 19.58 -6.66
C ASP A 213 19.24 20.06 -5.86
N VAL A 214 19.17 21.35 -5.55
CA VAL A 214 18.09 21.96 -4.77
C VAL A 214 17.34 23.03 -5.55
N TYR A 215 16.01 23.01 -5.43
CA TYR A 215 15.15 24.05 -6.00
C TYR A 215 15.06 25.29 -5.10
N MET A 216 15.42 26.45 -5.67
CA MET A 216 15.53 27.74 -4.99
C MET A 216 14.34 28.69 -5.20
N GLY A 217 13.25 28.22 -5.84
CA GLY A 217 12.08 29.05 -6.04
C GLY A 217 11.39 29.50 -4.74
N PRO A 218 10.47 30.48 -4.82
CA PRO A 218 9.87 31.11 -3.64
C PRO A 218 9.05 30.14 -2.78
N PHE A 219 8.83 30.51 -1.52
CA PHE A 219 7.93 29.81 -0.60
C PHE A 219 6.57 30.52 -0.59
N ASP A 220 5.51 29.85 -1.04
CA ASP A 220 4.16 30.42 -1.06
C ASP A 220 3.52 30.43 0.35
N GLU A 221 2.41 31.18 0.50
CA GLU A 221 1.71 31.30 1.78
C GLU A 221 1.23 29.96 2.32
N ARG A 222 0.80 29.03 1.45
CA ARG A 222 0.34 27.70 1.85
C ARG A 222 1.48 26.85 2.39
N PHE A 223 2.67 26.98 1.82
CA PHE A 223 3.89 26.35 2.31
C PHE A 223 4.22 26.91 3.71
N MET A 224 4.26 28.23 3.82
CA MET A 224 4.61 28.98 5.05
C MET A 224 3.54 28.88 6.15
N ALA A 225 2.34 28.38 5.85
CA ALA A 225 1.28 28.22 6.84
C ALA A 225 1.57 27.17 7.92
N ARG A 226 2.56 26.28 7.72
CA ARG A 226 2.87 25.17 8.63
C ARG A 226 4.38 24.99 8.76
N ASN A 227 4.83 24.36 9.84
CA ASN A 227 6.23 24.01 10.01
C ASN A 227 6.65 22.98 8.95
N ARG A 228 7.75 23.25 8.24
CA ARG A 228 8.28 22.39 7.18
C ARG A 228 9.64 21.76 7.51
N VAL A 229 10.16 21.98 8.72
CA VAL A 229 11.44 21.43 9.20
C VAL A 229 11.19 20.23 10.14
N ARG A 230 11.83 19.10 9.89
CA ARG A 230 12.01 18.01 10.87
C ARG A 230 13.46 18.04 11.36
N GLY A 231 13.69 17.76 12.63
CA GLY A 231 15.04 17.73 13.21
C GLY A 231 15.77 16.43 12.86
N TRP A 232 17.08 16.41 13.07
CA TRP A 232 17.95 15.28 12.72
C TRP A 232 17.55 13.93 13.31
N ASN A 233 16.96 13.92 14.51
CA ASN A 233 16.53 12.69 15.21
C ASN A 233 15.04 12.36 14.94
N GLU A 234 14.38 13.09 14.04
CA GLU A 234 13.02 12.82 13.60
C GLU A 234 13.01 12.16 12.21
N ILE A 235 11.85 11.65 11.84
CA ILE A 235 11.54 11.16 10.49
C ILE A 235 11.08 12.32 9.59
N SER A 236 11.28 12.20 8.27
CA SER A 236 10.85 13.23 7.32
C SER A 236 9.33 13.30 7.13
N TYR A 237 8.84 14.45 6.66
CA TYR A 237 7.50 14.55 6.05
C TYR A 237 7.48 13.84 4.69
N THR A 238 6.30 13.57 4.14
CA THR A 238 6.16 12.99 2.78
C THR A 238 6.86 13.84 1.70
N MET A 239 7.74 13.22 0.92
CA MET A 239 8.34 13.74 -0.30
C MET A 239 7.24 13.85 -1.35
N GLN A 240 6.92 15.09 -1.71
CA GLN A 240 5.90 15.41 -2.69
C GLN A 240 6.54 15.59 -4.07
N ALA A 241 5.78 15.28 -5.13
CA ALA A 241 6.22 15.41 -6.52
C ALA A 241 6.30 16.86 -7.04
N LYS A 242 6.23 17.86 -6.16
CA LYS A 242 6.33 19.28 -6.51
C LYS A 242 7.47 19.90 -5.72
N ALA A 243 8.52 20.34 -6.43
CA ALA A 243 9.72 20.94 -5.83
C ALA A 243 9.40 22.05 -4.83
N ARG A 244 8.47 22.96 -5.18
CA ARG A 244 8.04 24.07 -4.31
C ARG A 244 7.50 23.61 -2.94
N ASN A 245 6.94 22.41 -2.86
CA ASN A 245 6.37 21.80 -1.65
C ASN A 245 7.35 20.88 -0.90
N CYS A 246 8.59 20.73 -1.39
CA CYS A 246 9.59 19.89 -0.75
C CYS A 246 9.86 20.39 0.70
N PRO A 247 9.91 19.48 1.69
CA PRO A 247 10.23 19.86 3.06
C PRO A 247 11.62 20.51 3.21
N LEU A 248 11.83 21.18 4.33
CA LEU A 248 13.06 21.90 4.65
C LEU A 248 14.06 21.00 5.38
N HIS A 249 15.34 21.22 5.09
CA HIS A 249 16.46 20.44 5.62
C HIS A 249 16.60 20.57 7.16
N PRO A 250 16.97 19.50 7.89
CA PRO A 250 17.12 19.49 9.34
C PRO A 250 18.24 20.39 9.90
N GLN A 251 19.08 20.99 9.03
CA GLN A 251 20.08 21.97 9.46
C GLN A 251 19.46 23.25 10.03
N ALA A 252 18.25 23.61 9.59
CA ALA A 252 17.56 24.80 10.07
C ALA A 252 16.82 24.52 11.39
N PRO A 253 16.66 25.52 12.27
CA PRO A 253 15.77 25.39 13.40
C PRO A 253 14.31 25.27 12.93
N LYS A 254 13.46 24.70 13.80
CA LYS A 254 12.00 24.67 13.57
C LYS A 254 11.47 26.08 13.29
N MET A 255 10.49 26.18 12.40
CA MET A 255 9.84 27.45 12.06
C MET A 255 9.04 27.97 13.26
N VAL A 256 8.99 29.28 13.42
CA VAL A 256 8.27 29.93 14.52
C VAL A 256 6.78 30.03 14.16
N TYR A 257 5.92 29.57 15.07
CA TYR A 257 4.47 29.72 14.94
C TYR A 257 4.07 31.17 15.21
N VAL A 258 3.30 31.77 14.30
CA VAL A 258 2.77 33.14 14.47
C VAL A 258 1.25 33.10 14.62
N SER A 259 0.57 32.40 13.72
CA SER A 259 -0.88 32.23 13.78
C SER A 259 -1.31 30.96 13.04
N ARG A 260 -2.62 30.64 13.08
CA ARG A 260 -3.18 29.40 12.54
C ARG A 260 -2.72 29.07 11.12
N ASN A 261 -2.49 30.06 10.26
CA ASN A 261 -2.05 29.89 8.87
C ASN A 261 -0.76 30.66 8.55
N LYS A 262 0.06 30.96 9.57
CA LYS A 262 1.29 31.70 9.37
C LYS A 262 2.39 31.18 10.29
N GLN A 263 3.47 30.74 9.68
CA GLN A 263 4.74 30.52 10.32
C GLN A 263 5.82 31.33 9.62
N ILE A 264 6.90 31.61 10.32
CA ILE A 264 8.06 32.31 9.78
C ILE A 264 9.33 31.51 10.03
N PHE A 265 10.35 31.76 9.21
CA PHE A 265 11.70 31.31 9.54
C PHE A 265 12.16 31.99 10.82
N ARG A 266 12.97 31.28 11.61
CA ARG A 266 13.48 31.81 12.87
C ARG A 266 14.37 33.03 12.56
N PRO A 267 14.07 34.21 13.13
CA PRO A 267 14.87 35.41 12.90
C PRO A 267 16.36 35.18 13.20
N GLY A 268 17.23 35.55 12.26
CA GLY A 268 18.69 35.40 12.36
C GLY A 268 19.24 34.05 11.87
N TYR A 269 18.38 33.11 11.46
CA TYR A 269 18.76 31.78 10.97
C TYR A 269 18.26 31.50 9.54
N GLU A 270 17.80 32.53 8.81
CA GLU A 270 17.19 32.43 7.49
C GLU A 270 18.10 31.72 6.47
N HIS A 271 19.40 31.98 6.56
CA HIS A 271 20.43 31.38 5.70
C HIS A 271 20.54 29.85 5.83
N LEU A 272 20.01 29.24 6.89
CA LEU A 272 19.99 27.79 7.07
C LEU A 272 18.80 27.11 6.38
N TYR A 273 17.75 27.85 6.02
CA TYR A 273 16.53 27.27 5.46
C TYR A 273 16.69 26.99 3.97
N ARG A 274 16.84 25.71 3.62
CA ARG A 274 16.75 25.20 2.25
C ARG A 274 15.82 24.00 2.17
N ARG A 275 15.32 23.70 0.98
CA ARG A 275 14.64 22.42 0.69
C ARG A 275 15.65 21.28 0.73
N PHE A 276 15.16 20.05 0.89
CA PHE A 276 15.97 18.87 0.56
C PHE A 276 16.36 18.92 -0.93
N SER A 277 17.57 18.48 -1.25
CA SER A 277 18.01 18.20 -2.63
C SER A 277 17.31 16.97 -3.20
N VAL A 278 17.39 16.78 -4.52
CA VAL A 278 16.84 15.58 -5.19
C VAL A 278 17.49 14.30 -4.64
N ARG A 279 18.81 14.26 -4.42
CA ARG A 279 19.51 13.12 -3.80
C ARG A 279 19.07 12.83 -2.37
N GLU A 280 18.94 13.87 -1.54
CA GLU A 280 18.44 13.70 -0.16
C GLU A 280 17.00 13.16 -0.18
N CYS A 281 16.14 13.68 -1.08
CA CYS A 281 14.80 13.15 -1.29
C CYS A 281 14.83 11.67 -1.72
N ALA A 282 15.75 11.29 -2.62
CA ALA A 282 15.90 9.93 -3.12
C ALA A 282 16.35 8.97 -2.00
N ARG A 283 17.33 9.37 -1.18
CA ARG A 283 17.74 8.65 0.04
C ARG A 283 16.58 8.50 1.03
N ILE A 284 15.80 9.56 1.23
CA ILE A 284 14.62 9.51 2.11
C ILE A 284 13.54 8.56 1.55
N GLN A 285 13.39 8.51 0.23
CA GLN A 285 12.57 7.52 -0.46
C GLN A 285 13.23 6.14 -0.56
N THR A 286 14.44 5.93 -0.05
CA THR A 286 15.19 4.65 -0.03
C THR A 286 15.68 4.16 -1.40
N PHE A 287 15.86 5.07 -2.36
CA PHE A 287 16.63 4.77 -3.56
C PHE A 287 18.13 4.58 -3.21
N PRO A 288 18.82 3.62 -3.85
CA PRO A 288 20.25 3.46 -3.67
C PRO A 288 21.02 4.62 -4.31
N ASP A 289 22.23 4.88 -3.83
CA ASP A 289 23.03 6.01 -4.31
C ASP A 289 23.44 5.91 -5.78
N GLY A 290 23.59 4.69 -6.28
CA GLY A 290 23.83 4.43 -7.71
C GLY A 290 22.61 4.68 -8.61
N PHE A 291 21.40 4.83 -8.04
CA PHE A 291 20.21 5.15 -8.84
C PHE A 291 20.32 6.59 -9.35
N ARG A 292 20.37 6.77 -10.67
CA ARG A 292 20.61 8.08 -11.30
C ARG A 292 19.34 8.63 -11.91
N PHE A 293 19.01 9.87 -11.57
CA PHE A 293 17.88 10.59 -12.16
C PHE A 293 18.38 11.49 -13.28
N ILE A 294 17.79 11.38 -14.47
CA ILE A 294 18.10 12.22 -15.61
C ILE A 294 16.99 13.26 -15.79
N TYR A 295 17.36 14.53 -15.67
CA TYR A 295 16.47 15.66 -15.85
C TYR A 295 17.23 16.90 -16.31
N HIS A 296 16.52 17.82 -16.95
CA HIS A 296 17.04 19.12 -17.34
C HIS A 296 16.45 20.27 -16.51
N ASP A 297 15.26 20.08 -15.96
CA ASP A 297 14.67 20.91 -14.91
C ASP A 297 14.75 20.15 -13.58
N VAL A 298 15.26 20.79 -12.54
CA VAL A 298 15.34 20.20 -11.19
C VAL A 298 13.97 19.75 -10.68
N CYS A 299 12.88 20.42 -11.11
CA CYS A 299 11.52 20.08 -10.75
C CYS A 299 11.13 18.66 -11.20
N ASP A 300 11.64 18.19 -12.34
CA ASP A 300 11.38 16.83 -12.82
C ASP A 300 12.06 15.78 -11.93
N GLY A 301 13.24 16.08 -11.38
CA GLY A 301 13.89 15.27 -10.35
C GLY A 301 13.00 15.07 -9.13
N TYR A 302 12.43 16.16 -8.59
CA TYR A 302 11.46 16.07 -7.49
C TYR A 302 10.18 15.34 -7.88
N LYS A 303 9.69 15.51 -9.12
CA LYS A 303 8.49 14.83 -9.63
C LYS A 303 8.70 13.32 -9.64
N MET A 304 9.82 12.85 -10.22
CA MET A 304 10.19 11.44 -10.29
C MET A 304 10.27 10.82 -8.89
N VAL A 305 11.07 11.42 -8.01
CA VAL A 305 11.28 10.91 -6.64
C VAL A 305 9.99 10.95 -5.81
N GLY A 306 9.22 12.03 -5.90
CA GLY A 306 8.01 12.23 -5.10
C GLY A 306 6.82 11.36 -5.50
N ASN A 307 6.70 11.04 -6.80
CA ASN A 307 5.66 10.13 -7.31
C ASN A 307 5.98 8.66 -7.03
N ALA A 308 7.26 8.29 -6.96
CA ALA A 308 7.67 6.91 -6.75
C ALA A 308 7.13 6.28 -5.45
N VAL A 309 6.94 4.96 -5.50
CA VAL A 309 6.86 4.13 -4.29
C VAL A 309 8.28 3.99 -3.73
N PRO A 310 8.51 4.22 -2.41
CA PRO A 310 9.82 3.97 -1.82
C PRO A 310 10.28 2.52 -2.05
N PRO A 311 11.49 2.23 -2.58
CA PRO A 311 11.91 0.86 -2.91
C PRO A 311 11.84 -0.12 -1.75
N ARG A 312 12.16 0.28 -0.51
CA ARG A 312 12.02 -0.62 0.66
C ARG A 312 10.56 -1.03 0.92
N LEU A 313 9.61 -0.11 0.72
CA LEU A 313 8.18 -0.41 0.85
C LEU A 313 7.71 -1.32 -0.30
N GLY A 314 8.13 -1.05 -1.53
CA GLY A 314 7.88 -1.93 -2.68
C GLY A 314 8.42 -3.34 -2.46
N ARG A 315 9.64 -3.45 -1.91
CA ARG A 315 10.28 -4.72 -1.55
C ARG A 315 9.51 -5.48 -0.47
N ALA A 316 9.00 -4.80 0.55
CA ALA A 316 8.20 -5.44 1.59
C ALA A 316 6.93 -6.09 1.03
N ILE A 317 6.24 -5.40 0.11
CA ILE A 317 5.09 -5.95 -0.62
C ILE A 317 5.50 -7.12 -1.51
N ALA A 318 6.59 -6.97 -2.27
CA ALA A 318 7.06 -8.02 -3.16
C ALA A 318 7.43 -9.30 -2.39
N LEU A 319 8.09 -9.17 -1.23
CA LEU A 319 8.41 -10.30 -0.36
C LEU A 319 7.16 -11.00 0.17
N SER A 320 6.12 -10.27 0.58
CA SER A 320 4.87 -10.90 1.04
C SER A 320 4.13 -11.63 -0.08
N VAL A 321 4.17 -11.11 -1.31
CA VAL A 321 3.67 -11.83 -2.49
C VAL A 321 4.49 -13.11 -2.71
N LYS A 322 5.83 -13.01 -2.74
CA LYS A 322 6.72 -14.17 -2.92
C LYS A 322 6.50 -15.24 -1.84
N GLU A 323 6.32 -14.84 -0.60
CA GLU A 323 6.02 -15.73 0.52
C GLU A 323 4.72 -16.50 0.31
N ALA A 324 3.65 -15.81 -0.14
CA ALA A 324 2.37 -16.45 -0.44
C ALA A 324 2.53 -17.56 -1.50
N PHE A 325 3.30 -17.31 -2.57
CA PHE A 325 3.56 -18.30 -3.63
C PHE A 325 4.58 -19.39 -3.26
N SER A 326 5.44 -19.19 -2.26
CA SER A 326 6.39 -20.21 -1.82
C SER A 326 5.73 -21.41 -1.11
N HIS A 327 4.51 -21.22 -0.60
CA HIS A 327 3.74 -22.25 0.11
C HIS A 327 2.68 -22.94 -0.76
N TYR A 328 2.74 -22.78 -2.09
CA TYR A 328 1.72 -23.18 -3.07
C TYR A 328 1.40 -24.69 -3.17
N ASN A 329 2.08 -25.56 -2.42
CA ASN A 329 2.07 -27.01 -2.65
C ASN A 329 1.45 -27.87 -1.53
N HIS A 330 0.54 -27.35 -0.70
CA HIS A 330 -0.07 -28.18 0.34
C HIS A 330 -1.58 -28.00 0.41
N GLU A 331 -2.30 -29.11 0.58
CA GLU A 331 -3.69 -29.08 1.04
C GLU A 331 -3.72 -28.37 2.40
N THR A 332 -3.97 -27.07 2.37
CA THR A 332 -4.07 -26.27 3.58
C THR A 332 -5.53 -26.16 4.00
N CYS A 333 -5.81 -26.53 5.24
CA CYS A 333 -7.10 -26.28 5.86
C CYS A 333 -7.07 -24.91 6.53
N SER A 334 -8.12 -24.10 6.35
CA SER A 334 -8.24 -22.78 6.96
C SER A 334 -9.21 -22.79 8.15
N VAL A 335 -8.87 -22.03 9.20
CA VAL A 335 -9.68 -21.88 10.42
C VAL A 335 -9.81 -20.41 10.75
N LEU A 336 -11.04 -19.92 10.87
CA LEU A 336 -11.36 -18.65 11.51
C LEU A 336 -11.28 -18.83 13.02
N VAL A 337 -10.31 -18.21 13.67
CA VAL A 337 -10.21 -18.17 15.14
C VAL A 337 -10.90 -16.90 15.61
N ALA A 338 -11.92 -17.04 16.48
CA ALA A 338 -12.71 -15.90 16.94
C ALA A 338 -13.28 -16.09 18.34
N THR A 339 -13.83 -15.03 18.93
CA THR A 339 -14.47 -15.06 20.26
C THR A 339 -15.95 -14.71 20.20
N TYR A 340 -16.70 -15.07 21.23
CA TYR A 340 -18.05 -14.56 21.48
C TYR A 340 -18.13 -13.75 22.77
N ARG A 341 -18.98 -12.71 22.77
CA ARG A 341 -19.12 -11.73 23.86
C ARG A 341 -19.81 -12.34 25.07
N ASP A 342 -20.97 -12.96 24.84
CA ASP A 342 -21.88 -13.42 25.87
C ASP A 342 -22.65 -14.67 25.41
N GLU A 343 -23.27 -15.38 26.36
CA GLU A 343 -24.05 -16.59 26.07
C GLU A 343 -25.22 -16.31 25.13
N LYS A 344 -25.75 -15.07 25.12
CA LYS A 344 -26.77 -14.66 24.17
C LYS A 344 -26.22 -14.71 22.74
N GLN A 345 -25.03 -14.18 22.47
CA GLN A 345 -24.41 -14.27 21.14
C GLN A 345 -24.17 -15.72 20.73
N LEU A 346 -23.67 -16.57 21.65
CA LEU A 346 -23.43 -17.99 21.34
C LEU A 346 -24.73 -18.69 20.98
N ARG A 347 -25.78 -18.51 21.79
CA ARG A 347 -27.11 -19.07 21.53
C ARG A 347 -27.67 -18.61 20.17
N MET A 348 -27.61 -17.31 19.87
CA MET A 348 -28.06 -16.78 18.58
C MET A 348 -27.22 -17.31 17.40
N THR A 349 -25.93 -17.57 17.61
CA THR A 349 -25.04 -18.17 16.60
C THR A 349 -25.49 -19.58 16.25
N LEU A 350 -25.85 -20.38 17.27
CA LEU A 350 -26.36 -21.74 17.11
C LEU A 350 -27.75 -21.77 16.47
N GLU A 351 -28.69 -20.96 16.97
CA GLU A 351 -30.06 -20.91 16.48
C GLU A 351 -30.16 -20.44 15.02
N ASN A 352 -29.40 -19.40 14.65
CA ASN A 352 -29.39 -18.88 13.29
C ASN A 352 -28.39 -19.61 12.36
N LYS A 353 -27.60 -20.55 12.89
CA LYS A 353 -26.44 -21.15 12.19
C LYS A 353 -25.56 -20.09 11.50
N LEU A 354 -25.29 -18.99 12.20
CA LEU A 354 -24.63 -17.81 11.65
C LEU A 354 -23.71 -17.15 12.67
N TYR A 355 -22.43 -17.02 12.35
CA TYR A 355 -21.49 -16.22 13.12
C TYR A 355 -21.20 -14.90 12.41
N TYR A 356 -20.89 -13.84 13.17
CA TYR A 356 -20.60 -12.52 12.59
C TYR A 356 -19.36 -11.88 13.22
N VAL A 357 -18.64 -11.12 12.40
CA VAL A 357 -17.47 -10.33 12.81
C VAL A 357 -17.61 -8.91 12.29
N ARG A 358 -17.26 -7.91 13.11
CA ARG A 358 -17.33 -6.50 12.70
C ARG A 358 -16.43 -6.27 11.48
N ALA A 359 -16.96 -5.63 10.44
CA ALA A 359 -16.17 -5.25 9.27
C ALA A 359 -15.46 -3.91 9.48
N GLY A 360 -14.34 -3.71 8.78
CA GLY A 360 -13.60 -2.45 8.75
C GLY A 360 -12.23 -2.50 9.44
N ILE A 361 -11.71 -1.32 9.77
CA ILE A 361 -10.32 -1.12 10.25
C ILE A 361 -10.19 -0.80 11.74
N ARG A 362 -11.30 -0.74 12.49
CA ARG A 362 -11.29 -0.44 13.92
C ARG A 362 -10.82 -1.64 14.74
N THR A 363 -10.37 -1.41 15.98
CA THR A 363 -10.00 -2.48 16.91
C THR A 363 -11.14 -3.50 17.08
N GLY A 364 -10.83 -4.78 16.91
CA GLY A 364 -11.81 -5.88 16.94
C GLY A 364 -12.58 -6.11 15.62
N ALA A 365 -12.41 -5.24 14.62
CA ALA A 365 -12.90 -5.50 13.27
C ALA A 365 -11.93 -6.39 12.48
N MET A 366 -12.49 -7.13 11.53
CA MET A 366 -11.77 -7.97 10.59
C MET A 366 -11.87 -7.37 9.18
N GLN A 367 -10.71 -7.22 8.55
CA GLN A 367 -10.65 -7.09 7.10
C GLN A 367 -10.73 -8.49 6.52
N PHE A 368 -11.76 -8.73 5.72
CA PHE A 368 -11.94 -9.97 4.99
C PHE A 368 -11.71 -9.68 3.50
N SER A 369 -10.95 -10.53 2.84
CA SER A 369 -10.55 -10.35 1.44
C SER A 369 -11.73 -10.63 0.52
N LEU A 370 -12.01 -9.72 -0.40
CA LEU A 370 -13.14 -9.87 -1.32
C LEU A 370 -12.90 -11.05 -2.24
N GLY A 371 -13.89 -11.93 -2.42
CA GLY A 371 -13.77 -13.14 -3.25
C GLY A 371 -13.13 -14.34 -2.55
N MET A 372 -12.69 -14.20 -1.29
CA MET A 372 -12.20 -15.34 -0.50
C MET A 372 -13.39 -16.17 0.00
N LYS A 373 -13.31 -17.49 -0.11
CA LYS A 373 -14.30 -18.37 0.54
C LYS A 373 -14.14 -18.31 2.06
N ALA A 374 -15.23 -18.53 2.78
CA ALA A 374 -15.18 -18.70 4.23
C ALA A 374 -14.17 -19.81 4.58
N PRO A 375 -13.43 -19.67 5.69
CA PRO A 375 -12.56 -20.74 6.17
C PRO A 375 -13.35 -22.04 6.35
N ARG A 376 -12.68 -23.19 6.26
CA ARG A 376 -13.37 -24.48 6.45
C ARG A 376 -13.95 -24.61 7.86
N TYR A 377 -13.23 -24.08 8.85
CA TYR A 377 -13.63 -24.15 10.24
C TYR A 377 -13.75 -22.79 10.91
N LEU A 378 -14.64 -22.69 11.91
CA LEU A 378 -14.66 -21.63 12.91
C LEU A 378 -14.26 -22.23 14.25
N PHE A 379 -13.09 -21.85 14.76
CA PHE A 379 -12.66 -22.14 16.13
C PHE A 379 -13.10 -20.97 17.02
N LEU A 380 -14.28 -21.15 17.64
CA LEU A 380 -14.90 -20.14 18.48
C LEU A 380 -14.52 -20.40 19.95
N HIS A 381 -13.89 -19.44 20.61
CA HIS A 381 -13.41 -19.61 21.99
C HIS A 381 -13.86 -18.49 22.94
N LYS A 382 -13.89 -18.80 24.24
CA LYS A 382 -14.05 -17.85 25.34
C LYS A 382 -13.43 -18.44 26.59
N LYS A 383 -12.35 -17.80 27.08
CA LYS A 383 -11.51 -18.35 28.15
C LYS A 383 -11.04 -19.76 27.78
N ASP A 384 -11.34 -20.76 28.60
CA ASP A 384 -10.93 -22.15 28.38
C ASP A 384 -11.94 -22.97 27.56
N SER A 385 -13.12 -22.40 27.25
CA SER A 385 -14.13 -23.06 26.42
C SER A 385 -13.90 -22.78 24.94
N PHE A 386 -13.98 -23.82 24.12
CA PHE A 386 -13.83 -23.73 22.67
C PHE A 386 -14.78 -24.69 21.96
N ILE A 387 -15.28 -24.26 20.81
CA ILE A 387 -16.17 -25.01 19.94
C ILE A 387 -15.63 -24.87 18.53
N LEU A 388 -15.46 -26.00 17.84
CA LEU A 388 -15.11 -26.02 16.43
C LEU A 388 -16.39 -26.22 15.63
N PHE A 389 -16.65 -25.32 14.67
CA PHE A 389 -17.74 -25.45 13.72
C PHE A 389 -17.18 -25.71 12.33
N LEU A 390 -17.85 -26.57 11.56
CA LEU A 390 -17.71 -26.63 10.11
C LEU A 390 -18.48 -25.47 9.50
N LEU A 391 -17.80 -24.68 8.67
CA LEU A 391 -18.43 -23.58 7.94
C LEU A 391 -18.78 -24.01 6.52
N LYS A 392 -19.80 -23.36 5.96
CA LYS A 392 -20.11 -23.49 4.54
C LYS A 392 -19.07 -22.73 3.73
N GLU A 393 -18.41 -23.38 2.79
CA GLU A 393 -17.33 -22.82 1.96
C GLU A 393 -17.86 -21.88 0.85
N VAL A 394 -18.66 -20.89 1.25
CA VAL A 394 -19.16 -19.79 0.42
C VAL A 394 -18.49 -18.49 0.82
N GLU A 395 -18.53 -17.48 -0.06
CA GLU A 395 -18.02 -16.16 0.28
C GLU A 395 -18.85 -15.52 1.41
N PRO A 396 -18.21 -15.01 2.48
CA PRO A 396 -18.89 -14.28 3.55
C PRO A 396 -19.64 -13.06 3.04
N ARG A 397 -20.82 -12.81 3.61
CA ARG A 397 -21.65 -11.65 3.23
C ARG A 397 -21.33 -10.45 4.11
N LEU A 398 -21.25 -9.27 3.49
CA LEU A 398 -21.21 -8.01 4.22
C LEU A 398 -22.65 -7.54 4.46
N VAL A 399 -23.04 -7.41 5.73
CA VAL A 399 -24.41 -7.05 6.13
C VAL A 399 -24.44 -5.86 7.07
N SER A 400 -25.60 -5.20 7.18
CA SER A 400 -25.81 -4.09 8.11
C SER A 400 -26.07 -4.57 9.55
N ALA A 401 -25.92 -3.65 10.50
CA ALA A 401 -26.34 -3.85 11.88
C ALA A 401 -27.83 -4.22 12.00
N SER A 402 -28.68 -3.56 11.21
CA SER A 402 -30.13 -3.79 11.20
C SER A 402 -30.48 -5.22 10.78
N TYR A 403 -29.76 -5.78 9.80
CA TYR A 403 -29.93 -7.17 9.41
C TYR A 403 -29.67 -8.13 10.58
N LEU A 404 -28.59 -7.93 11.33
CA LEU A 404 -28.27 -8.77 12.49
C LEU A 404 -29.24 -8.56 13.66
N GLN A 405 -29.72 -7.33 13.87
CA GLN A 405 -30.73 -7.04 14.89
C GLN A 405 -32.04 -7.77 14.62
N ASN A 406 -32.45 -7.88 13.35
CA ASN A 406 -33.63 -8.65 12.95
C ASN A 406 -33.48 -10.16 13.23
N LEU A 407 -32.25 -10.67 13.33
CA LEU A 407 -31.93 -12.05 13.72
C LEU A 407 -31.73 -12.21 15.25
N GLY A 408 -32.00 -11.18 16.04
CA GLY A 408 -31.91 -11.20 17.51
C GLY A 408 -30.51 -10.94 18.10
N PHE A 409 -29.51 -10.66 17.24
CA PHE A 409 -28.17 -10.26 17.70
C PHE A 409 -28.16 -8.81 18.21
N ASN A 410 -27.10 -8.45 18.96
CA ASN A 410 -26.90 -7.09 19.48
C ASN A 410 -25.56 -6.50 18.99
N PRO A 411 -25.48 -6.09 17.71
CA PRO A 411 -24.29 -5.47 17.13
C PRO A 411 -24.02 -4.07 17.69
N SER A 412 -22.76 -3.65 17.74
CA SER A 412 -22.30 -2.34 18.28
C SER A 412 -21.66 -1.42 17.22
N GLY A 413 -22.01 -1.61 15.96
CA GLY A 413 -21.33 -1.07 14.80
C GLY A 413 -22.18 -1.22 13.55
N GLU A 414 -21.73 -0.69 12.42
CA GLU A 414 -22.58 -0.50 11.25
C GLU A 414 -22.61 -1.69 10.29
N GLN A 415 -21.45 -2.33 10.06
CA GLN A 415 -21.30 -3.40 9.07
C GLN A 415 -20.54 -4.61 9.63
N TYR A 416 -20.90 -5.81 9.14
CA TYR A 416 -20.40 -7.09 9.62
C TYR A 416 -20.20 -8.09 8.49
N TRP A 417 -19.14 -8.89 8.58
CA TRP A 417 -18.98 -10.13 7.81
C TRP A 417 -19.74 -11.26 8.49
N THR A 418 -20.50 -12.03 7.74
CA THR A 418 -21.22 -13.21 8.25
C THR A 418 -20.71 -14.51 7.65
N PHE A 419 -20.68 -15.54 8.49
CA PHE A 419 -20.19 -16.87 8.18
C PHE A 419 -21.30 -17.89 8.49
N GLU A 420 -21.71 -18.67 7.48
CA GLU A 420 -22.75 -19.69 7.62
C GLU A 420 -22.16 -20.97 8.22
N LEU A 421 -22.78 -21.47 9.30
CA LEU A 421 -22.37 -22.70 9.99
C LEU A 421 -23.12 -23.89 9.38
N LEU A 422 -22.41 -25.00 9.17
CA LEU A 422 -23.01 -26.28 8.78
C LEU A 422 -23.31 -27.13 10.02
N ASP A 423 -22.27 -27.43 10.79
CA ASP A 423 -22.34 -28.33 11.95
C ASP A 423 -21.25 -28.06 12.99
N ILE A 424 -21.38 -28.66 14.16
CA ILE A 424 -20.33 -28.75 15.20
C ILE A 424 -19.42 -29.92 14.88
N GLU A 425 -18.10 -29.71 14.95
CA GLU A 425 -17.09 -30.73 14.70
C GLU A 425 -16.79 -31.60 15.93
N THR A 426 -16.09 -32.72 15.71
CA THR A 426 -15.79 -33.67 16.80
C THR A 426 -14.82 -33.10 17.84
N VAL A 427 -14.88 -33.62 19.06
CA VAL A 427 -13.98 -33.22 20.16
C VAL A 427 -12.51 -33.47 19.80
N GLU A 428 -12.20 -34.60 19.16
CA GLU A 428 -10.84 -34.93 18.72
C GLU A 428 -10.30 -33.90 17.71
N ARG A 429 -11.11 -33.56 16.70
CA ARG A 429 -10.72 -32.55 15.70
C ARG A 429 -10.58 -31.18 16.35
N THR A 430 -11.47 -30.86 17.27
CA THR A 430 -11.42 -29.61 18.05
C THR A 430 -10.11 -29.48 18.82
N GLU A 431 -9.69 -30.53 19.52
CA GLU A 431 -8.41 -30.55 20.25
C GLU A 431 -7.19 -30.48 19.31
N TYR A 432 -7.26 -31.14 18.16
CA TYR A 432 -6.22 -31.02 17.14
C TYR A 432 -6.07 -29.57 16.65
N VAL A 433 -7.18 -28.92 16.30
CA VAL A 433 -7.18 -27.51 15.87
C VAL A 433 -6.73 -26.59 17.00
N ARG A 434 -7.12 -26.85 18.26
CA ARG A 434 -6.66 -26.10 19.43
C ARG A 434 -5.13 -26.07 19.52
N LYS A 435 -4.45 -27.20 19.31
CA LYS A 435 -2.98 -27.28 19.31
C LYS A 435 -2.38 -26.43 18.18
N ILE A 436 -2.98 -26.46 16.99
CA ILE A 436 -2.54 -25.62 15.87
C ILE A 436 -2.71 -24.13 16.21
N VAL A 437 -3.86 -23.73 16.77
CA VAL A 437 -4.13 -22.35 17.21
C VAL A 437 -3.11 -21.89 18.25
N ALA A 438 -2.77 -22.74 19.22
CA ALA A 438 -1.74 -22.44 20.22
C ALA A 438 -0.38 -22.12 19.57
N ASN A 439 -0.01 -22.87 18.53
CA ASN A 439 1.25 -22.66 17.79
C ASN A 439 1.23 -21.41 16.90
N HIS A 440 0.06 -20.93 16.45
CA HIS A 440 -0.10 -19.79 15.54
C HIS A 440 -0.38 -18.46 16.25
N GLY A 441 0.15 -18.31 17.48
CA GLY A 441 0.03 -17.07 18.26
C GLY A 441 -1.14 -17.03 19.24
N GLY A 442 -1.80 -18.16 19.49
CA GLY A 442 -2.69 -18.37 20.62
C GLY A 442 -4.10 -17.76 20.50
N MET A 443 -4.89 -17.92 21.55
CA MET A 443 -6.29 -17.48 21.63
C MET A 443 -6.38 -15.94 21.78
N LYS A 444 -6.28 -15.23 20.66
CA LYS A 444 -6.41 -13.76 20.61
C LYS A 444 -7.88 -13.35 20.65
N MET A 445 -8.14 -12.17 21.22
CA MET A 445 -9.48 -11.52 21.22
C MET A 445 -9.87 -11.01 19.83
N LYS A 446 -8.90 -10.58 19.00
CA LYS A 446 -9.17 -10.14 17.63
C LYS A 446 -9.31 -11.37 16.73
N PRO A 447 -10.36 -11.49 15.91
CA PRO A 447 -10.52 -12.61 15.00
C PRO A 447 -9.43 -12.60 13.91
N TYR A 448 -8.96 -13.80 13.55
CA TYR A 448 -7.92 -14.00 12.54
C TYR A 448 -8.06 -15.37 11.87
N ILE A 449 -7.45 -15.54 10.70
CA ILE A 449 -7.49 -16.81 9.97
C ILE A 449 -6.12 -17.47 10.03
N ILE A 450 -6.09 -18.73 10.45
CA ILE A 450 -4.93 -19.60 10.33
C ILE A 450 -5.14 -20.56 9.17
N ARG A 451 -4.04 -20.95 8.53
CA ARG A 451 -4.04 -22.09 7.61
C ARG A 451 -3.00 -23.08 8.09
N TYR A 452 -3.34 -24.36 8.08
CA TYR A 452 -2.44 -25.44 8.46
C TYR A 452 -2.46 -26.53 7.42
N ARG A 453 -1.33 -27.22 7.25
CA ARG A 453 -1.25 -28.37 6.34
C ARG A 453 -1.98 -29.55 6.98
N LYS A 454 -2.86 -30.18 6.21
CA LYS A 454 -3.54 -31.40 6.66
C LYS A 454 -2.56 -32.51 7.03
#